data_AF-A0A2V7CYK7-F1
#
_entry.id   AF-A0A2V7CYK7-F1
#
_cell.length_a   1.000
_cell.length_b   1.000
_cell.length_c   1.000
_cell.angle_alpha   90.00
_cell.angle_beta   90.00
_cell.angle_gamma   90.00
#
_symmetry.space_group_name_H-M   'P 1'
#
loop_
_entity.id
_entity.type
_entity.pdbx_description
1 polymer ?
#
loop_
_entity_poly.entity_id
_entity_poly.type
_entity_poly.pdbx_seq_one_letter_code
_entity_poly.pdbx_strand_id
1 'polypeptide(L)'
;MKGAINFVGGWNGTRCQHAAPINQSIFVRGSRFPGDTIWLYGDDDPFYPLSHSRASFAAFPAAGGRGAFHELPPEFGGHYIWRRPDRWGPLVEDYLKRLGLSR
;
A
#
# COMPACT_ATOMS: atom_id res chain seq x y z
N MET A 1 -13.64 9.48 8.08
CA MET A 1 -12.86 8.25 7.82
C MET A 1 -11.61 8.30 8.70
N LYS A 2 -11.31 7.24 9.48
CA LYS A 2 -10.18 7.26 10.44
C LYS A 2 -8.84 6.80 9.84
N GLY A 3 -8.87 6.07 8.73
CA GLY A 3 -7.68 5.62 8.02
C GLY A 3 -8.03 4.87 6.73
N ALA A 4 -7.01 4.49 5.97
CA ALA A 4 -7.15 3.64 4.77
C ALA A 4 -6.09 2.52 4.74
N ILE A 5 -6.42 1.39 4.12
CA ILE A 5 -5.53 0.24 3.94
C ILE A 5 -5.35 0.02 2.45
N ASN A 6 -4.11 -0.14 2.00
CA ASN A 6 -3.79 -0.39 0.60
C ASN A 6 -3.05 -1.73 0.43
N PHE A 7 -3.58 -2.60 -0.42
CA PHE A 7 -2.99 -3.90 -0.76
C PHE A 7 -2.43 -3.96 -2.19
N VAL A 8 -2.61 -2.93 -3.02
CA VAL A 8 -2.19 -2.94 -4.44
C VAL A 8 -1.53 -1.63 -4.87
N GLY A 9 -0.48 -1.71 -5.69
CA GLY A 9 0.44 -0.59 -5.99
C GLY A 9 -0.15 0.54 -6.86
N GLY A 10 -1.48 0.66 -6.94
CA GLY A 10 -2.21 1.68 -7.69
C GLY A 10 -3.25 1.12 -8.65
N TRP A 11 -3.52 1.85 -9.73
CA TRP A 11 -4.51 1.49 -10.75
C TRP A 11 -3.92 0.59 -11.84
N ASN A 12 -2.71 0.91 -12.31
CA ASN A 12 -2.07 0.20 -13.40
C ASN A 12 -0.84 -0.58 -12.96
N GLY A 13 -0.78 -1.87 -13.32
CA GLY A 13 0.40 -2.70 -13.14
C GLY A 13 1.54 -2.33 -14.10
N THR A 14 2.76 -2.73 -13.78
CA THR A 14 4.00 -2.33 -14.49
C THR A 14 4.07 -2.76 -15.96
N ARG A 15 3.17 -3.64 -16.41
CA ARG A 15 3.02 -4.01 -17.83
C ARG A 15 2.39 -2.89 -18.68
N CYS A 16 1.81 -1.85 -18.06
CA CYS A 16 1.27 -0.69 -18.77
C CYS A 16 2.34 0.40 -18.93
N GLN A 17 2.47 0.97 -20.14
CA GLN A 17 3.50 1.96 -20.51
C GLN A 17 3.57 3.21 -19.60
N HIS A 18 2.47 3.57 -18.93
CA HIS A 18 2.38 4.76 -18.07
C HIS A 18 2.01 4.43 -16.62
N ALA A 19 2.23 3.19 -16.16
CA ALA A 19 1.88 2.75 -14.82
C ALA A 19 2.45 3.67 -13.72
N ALA A 20 3.73 4.03 -13.82
CA ALA A 20 4.40 4.85 -12.81
C ALA A 20 3.81 6.27 -12.70
N PRO A 21 3.78 7.10 -13.78
CA PRO A 21 3.22 8.45 -13.67
C PRO A 21 1.73 8.44 -13.31
N ILE A 22 0.96 7.45 -13.77
CA ILE A 22 -0.46 7.32 -13.40
C ILE A 22 -0.60 7.04 -11.90
N ASN A 23 0.02 5.98 -11.38
CA ASN A 23 -0.13 5.59 -9.98
C ASN A 23 0.43 6.67 -9.04
N GLN A 24 1.60 7.23 -9.34
CA GLN A 24 2.18 8.32 -8.54
C GLN A 24 1.25 9.54 -8.51
N SER A 25 0.66 9.95 -9.65
CA SER A 25 -0.28 11.09 -9.67
C SER A 25 -1.53 10.85 -8.84
N ILE A 26 -2.00 9.60 -8.74
CA ILE A 26 -3.17 9.23 -7.93
C ILE A 26 -2.81 9.35 -6.46
N PHE A 27 -1.64 8.86 -6.05
CA PHE A 27 -1.21 8.95 -4.66
C PHE A 27 -0.87 10.38 -4.23
N VAL A 28 -0.26 11.20 -5.11
CA VAL A 28 -0.12 12.65 -4.85
C VAL A 28 -1.49 13.32 -4.64
N ARG A 29 -2.53 12.93 -5.38
CA ARG A 29 -3.89 13.45 -5.13
C ARG A 29 -4.47 12.94 -3.82
N GLY A 30 -4.23 11.66 -3.51
CA GLY A 30 -4.68 11.02 -2.28
C GLY A 30 -4.01 11.55 -1.02
N SER A 31 -2.84 12.21 -1.13
CA SER A 31 -2.09 12.76 0.01
C SER A 31 -2.86 13.80 0.82
N ARG A 32 -3.93 14.36 0.25
CA ARG A 32 -4.87 15.26 0.93
C ARG A 32 -5.72 14.58 2.01
N PHE A 33 -5.73 13.25 2.05
CA PHE A 33 -6.42 12.50 3.09
C PHE A 33 -5.75 12.77 4.45
N PRO A 34 -6.47 13.32 5.44
CA PRO A 34 -5.87 13.71 6.71
C PRO A 34 -5.59 12.53 7.64
N GLY A 35 -6.16 11.34 7.37
CA GLY A 35 -5.95 10.14 8.20
C GLY A 35 -4.63 9.44 7.90
N ASP A 36 -4.29 8.45 8.73
CA ASP A 36 -3.15 7.57 8.46
C ASP A 36 -3.51 6.50 7.42
N THR A 37 -2.49 5.99 6.74
CA THR A 37 -2.61 4.91 5.78
C THR A 37 -1.61 3.80 6.10
N ILE A 38 -2.00 2.55 5.85
CA ILE A 38 -1.08 1.41 5.89
C ILE A 38 -1.08 0.73 4.51
N TRP A 39 0.12 0.43 4.03
CA TRP A 39 0.36 -0.11 2.70
C TRP A 39 1.06 -1.45 2.86
N LEU A 40 0.45 -2.51 2.33
CA LEU A 40 0.78 -3.90 2.61
C LEU A 40 1.03 -4.61 1.28
N TYR A 41 2.29 -4.95 0.98
CA TYR A 41 2.67 -5.51 -0.31
C TYR A 41 3.40 -6.83 -0.17
N GLY A 42 2.94 -7.85 -0.89
CA GLY A 42 3.67 -9.10 -1.01
C GLY A 42 4.87 -8.93 -1.94
N ASP A 43 6.00 -9.51 -1.55
CA ASP A 43 7.14 -9.65 -2.44
C ASP A 43 6.82 -10.59 -3.63
N ASP A 44 7.58 -10.46 -4.72
CA ASP A 44 7.38 -11.16 -5.99
C ASP A 44 6.05 -10.88 -6.73
N ASP A 45 5.35 -9.76 -6.45
CA ASP A 45 4.16 -9.34 -7.22
C ASP A 45 4.52 -9.05 -8.70
N PRO A 46 4.03 -9.85 -9.69
CA PRO A 46 4.36 -9.67 -11.10
C PRO A 46 3.63 -8.48 -11.76
N PHE A 47 2.64 -7.89 -11.08
CA PHE A 47 1.89 -6.73 -11.52
C PHE A 47 2.34 -5.44 -10.82
N TYR A 48 2.68 -5.53 -9.54
CA TYR A 48 3.12 -4.40 -8.71
C TYR A 48 4.40 -4.73 -7.92
N PRO A 49 5.55 -4.94 -8.60
CA PRO A 49 6.82 -5.22 -7.95
C PRO A 49 7.13 -4.22 -6.84
N LEU A 50 7.81 -4.66 -5.78
CA LEU A 50 8.08 -3.82 -4.62
C LEU A 50 8.80 -2.51 -5.00
N SER A 51 9.68 -2.51 -5.99
CA SER A 51 10.34 -1.30 -6.49
C SER A 51 9.35 -0.25 -7.01
N HIS A 52 8.36 -0.67 -7.80
CA HIS A 52 7.30 0.19 -8.31
C HIS A 52 6.40 0.69 -7.18
N SER A 53 5.96 -0.22 -6.32
CA SER A 53 5.09 0.09 -5.18
C SER A 53 5.76 1.05 -4.19
N ARG A 54 7.06 0.89 -3.90
CA ARG A 54 7.86 1.83 -3.10
C ARG A 54 7.93 3.22 -3.73
N ALA A 55 8.20 3.30 -5.03
CA ALA A 55 8.27 4.59 -5.73
C ALA A 55 6.92 5.32 -5.70
N SER A 56 5.83 4.58 -5.89
CA SER A 56 4.46 5.10 -5.71
C SER A 56 4.18 5.54 -4.27
N PHE A 57 4.59 4.75 -3.28
CA PHE A 57 4.47 5.13 -1.87
C PHE A 57 5.29 6.38 -1.56
N ALA A 58 6.53 6.50 -2.02
CA ALA A 58 7.40 7.65 -1.75
C ALA A 58 6.80 8.99 -2.24
N ALA A 59 6.04 8.98 -3.33
CA ALA A 59 5.34 10.17 -3.82
C ALA A 59 4.22 10.65 -2.86
N PHE A 60 3.65 9.76 -2.05
CA PHE A 60 2.55 10.06 -1.14
C PHE A 60 2.96 10.94 0.05
N PRO A 61 3.93 10.57 0.91
CA PRO A 61 4.39 11.43 2.00
C PRO A 61 5.17 12.64 1.49
N ALA A 62 5.84 12.56 0.33
CA ALA A 62 6.44 13.72 -0.31
C ALA A 62 5.40 14.81 -0.66
N ALA A 63 4.14 14.42 -0.89
CA ALA A 63 3.01 15.32 -1.12
C ALA A 63 2.18 15.60 0.15
N GLY A 64 2.67 15.27 1.35
CA GLY A 64 2.02 15.55 2.64
C GLY A 64 1.12 14.42 3.19
N GLY A 65 1.06 13.26 2.54
CA GLY A 65 0.31 12.11 3.01
C GLY A 65 0.98 11.45 4.23
N ARG A 66 0.19 10.72 5.03
CA ARG A 66 0.70 10.01 6.22
C ARG A 66 0.48 8.52 6.10
N GLY A 67 1.54 7.72 6.25
CA GLY A 67 1.40 6.28 6.24
C GLY A 67 2.69 5.49 6.41
N ALA A 68 2.51 4.17 6.48
CA ALA A 68 3.59 3.20 6.62
C ALA A 68 3.54 2.16 5.50
N PHE A 69 4.71 1.80 4.97
CA PHE A 69 4.89 0.78 3.95
C PHE A 69 5.45 -0.50 4.58
N HIS A 70 4.79 -1.61 4.34
CA HIS A 70 5.19 -2.92 4.82
C HIS A 70 5.30 -3.91 3.68
N GLU A 71 6.41 -4.64 3.70
CA GLU A 71 6.65 -5.77 2.81
C GLU A 71 6.34 -7.05 3.55
N LEU A 72 5.63 -7.91 2.84
CA LEU A 72 5.21 -9.21 3.32
C LEU A 72 5.97 -10.27 2.53
N PRO A 73 6.37 -11.38 3.16
CA PRO A 73 7.14 -12.44 2.51
C PRO A 73 6.50 -12.92 1.20
N PRO A 74 7.31 -13.40 0.24
CA PRO A 74 6.81 -13.89 -1.03
C PRO A 74 5.92 -15.12 -0.80
N GLU A 75 4.66 -15.02 -1.19
CA GLU A 75 3.70 -16.13 -1.21
C GLU A 75 2.86 -16.03 -2.49
N PHE A 76 2.83 -17.12 -3.27
CA PHE A 76 2.06 -17.19 -4.52
C PHE A 76 2.30 -16.00 -5.48
N GLY A 77 3.54 -15.48 -5.51
CA GLY A 77 3.91 -14.33 -6.32
C GLY A 77 3.29 -13.01 -5.85
N GLY A 78 3.09 -12.81 -4.55
CA GLY A 78 2.85 -11.51 -3.89
C GLY A 78 1.49 -10.84 -4.11
N HIS A 79 0.91 -10.98 -5.30
CA HIS A 79 -0.27 -10.24 -5.75
C HIS A 79 -1.53 -10.53 -4.94
N TYR A 80 -1.63 -11.74 -4.40
CA TYR A 80 -2.77 -12.21 -3.64
C TYR A 80 -2.55 -12.17 -2.12
N ILE A 81 -1.60 -11.38 -1.63
CA ILE A 81 -1.29 -11.32 -0.19
C ILE A 81 -2.52 -10.95 0.66
N TRP A 82 -3.47 -10.19 0.11
CA TRP A 82 -4.75 -9.88 0.76
C TRP A 82 -5.56 -11.14 1.14
N ARG A 83 -5.36 -12.27 0.46
CA ARG A 83 -5.99 -13.57 0.78
C ARG A 83 -5.36 -14.29 1.97
N ARG A 84 -4.30 -13.73 2.56
CA ARG A 84 -3.56 -14.34 3.67
C ARG A 84 -3.59 -13.46 4.94
N PRO A 85 -4.75 -13.34 5.62
CA PRO A 85 -4.88 -12.58 6.86
C PRO A 85 -3.88 -12.98 7.95
N ASP A 86 -3.40 -14.23 7.95
CA ASP A 86 -2.37 -14.69 8.86
C ASP A 86 -1.03 -13.94 8.71
N ARG A 87 -0.78 -13.32 7.55
CA ARG A 87 0.45 -12.58 7.25
C ARG A 87 0.35 -11.09 7.57
N TRP A 88 -0.76 -10.47 7.22
CA TRP A 88 -0.94 -9.02 7.40
C TRP A 88 -1.80 -8.65 8.61
N GLY A 89 -2.54 -9.60 9.16
CA GLY A 89 -3.49 -9.41 10.26
C GLY A 89 -2.87 -8.71 11.47
N PRO A 90 -1.72 -9.16 11.98
CA PRO A 90 -1.06 -8.49 13.11
C PRO A 90 -0.72 -7.01 12.82
N LEU A 91 -0.26 -6.68 11.61
CA LEU A 91 0.05 -5.29 11.22
C LEU A 91 -1.21 -4.42 11.15
N VAL A 92 -2.30 -4.97 10.60
CA VAL A 92 -3.58 -4.28 10.53
C VAL A 92 -4.19 -4.12 11.92
N GLU A 93 -4.07 -5.12 12.80
CA GLU A 93 -4.53 -5.04 14.18
C GLU A 93 -3.81 -3.90 14.93
N ASP A 94 -2.48 -3.83 14.85
CA ASP A 94 -1.71 -2.74 15.45
C ASP A 94 -2.07 -1.37 14.87
N TYR A 95 -2.33 -1.32 13.56
CA TYR A 95 -2.81 -0.11 12.90
C TYR A 95 -4.19 0.32 13.40
N LEU A 96 -5.14 -0.61 13.54
CA LEU A 96 -6.47 -0.33 14.06
C LEU A 96 -6.44 0.12 15.53
N LYS A 97 -5.56 -0.47 16.36
CA LYS A 97 -5.33 -0.02 17.75
C LYS A 97 -4.85 1.43 17.79
N ARG A 98 -3.88 1.81 16.96
CA ARG A 98 -3.39 3.20 16.88
C ARG A 98 -4.49 4.19 16.48
N LEU A 99 -5.49 3.75 15.72
CA LEU A 99 -6.65 4.55 15.33
C LEU A 99 -7.81 4.52 16.35
N GLY A 100 -7.68 3.75 17.44
CA GLY A 100 -8.74 3.52 18.42
C GLY A 100 -9.95 2.82 17.78
N LEU A 101 -9.69 1.82 16.93
CA LEU A 101 -10.69 1.03 16.22
C LEU A 101 -10.72 -0.46 16.61
N SER A 102 -9.70 -0.93 17.34
CA SER A 102 -9.67 -2.25 17.96
C SER A 102 -9.11 -2.16 19.38
N ARG A 103 -9.27 -3.24 20.15
CA ARG A 103 -8.93 -3.32 21.59
C ARG A 103 -7.52 -3.89 21.80
#